data_AF-A0A951ZAU2-F1
#
_entry.id   AF-A0A951ZAU2-F1
#
_cell.length_a   1.000
_cell.length_b   1.000
_cell.length_c   1.000
_cell.angle_alpha   90.00
_cell.angle_beta   90.00
_cell.angle_gamma   90.00
#
_symmetry.space_group_name_H-M   'P 1'
#
loop_
_entity.id
_entity.type
_entity.pdbx_description
1 polymer ?
#
loop_
_entity_poly.entity_id
_entity_poly.type
_entity_poly.pdbx_seq_one_letter_code
_entity_poly.pdbx_strand_id
1 'polypeptide(L)'
;RLAAPLGTAPLAFMQDPSTLRDNFRPTGEQYTLAARLNGKVPSAFPDGPPTGTPGDAPAHLGESAAPVNILVVGDTDLLSDRLWVQTQNFFGQLLMNPFANNGDFVMNALDNLLGSSDLIGIRARATFSRPFTRVQELRRAAADRFQASEERLKQQLQDTEQKLSEIQAGRADGDAALLSPEQQAEIERFRNQRVEIRRELRQVQRNLDRDIERLGNWLKVINIGLVPLLISLISIGVLLLRRRHAGGGHRS
;
A
#
# COMPACT_ATOMS: atom_id res chain seq x y z
N ARG A 1 -0.66 -12.51 10.39
CA ARG A 1 0.29 -11.75 11.24
C ARG A 1 1.66 -11.89 10.59
N LEU A 2 2.05 -10.91 9.77
CA LEU A 2 3.25 -10.99 8.93
C LEU A 2 4.02 -9.69 9.15
N ALA A 3 4.82 -9.67 10.19
CA ALA A 3 5.76 -8.61 10.42
C ALA A 3 7.08 -9.27 10.85
N ALA A 4 8.19 -8.66 10.45
CA ALA A 4 9.52 -9.08 10.81
C ALA A 4 10.46 -7.89 10.66
N PRO A 5 11.39 -7.66 11.62
CA PRO A 5 12.45 -6.70 11.41
C PRO A 5 13.39 -7.21 10.31
N LEU A 6 13.74 -6.33 9.39
CA LEU A 6 14.78 -6.58 8.38
C LEU A 6 16.00 -5.75 8.75
N GLY A 7 17.20 -6.32 8.58
CA GLY A 7 18.44 -5.56 8.74
C GLY A 7 18.49 -4.40 7.74
N THR A 8 19.12 -3.29 8.11
CA THR A 8 19.19 -2.08 7.27
C THR A 8 20.28 -2.15 6.20
N ALA A 9 21.26 -3.06 6.32
CA ALA A 9 22.37 -3.18 5.37
C ALA A 9 21.93 -3.45 3.91
N PRO A 10 20.95 -4.34 3.63
CA PRO A 10 20.45 -4.55 2.27
C PRO A 10 19.73 -3.34 1.68
N LEU A 11 19.14 -2.47 2.52
CA LEU A 11 18.41 -1.27 2.09
C LEU A 11 19.34 -0.19 1.53
N ALA A 12 20.61 -0.16 1.95
CA ALA A 12 21.56 0.88 1.55
C ALA A 12 21.95 0.82 0.05
N PHE A 13 21.89 -0.37 -0.55
CA PHE A 13 22.27 -0.59 -1.97
C PHE A 13 21.09 -1.12 -2.80
N MET A 14 19.88 -1.04 -2.26
CA MET A 14 18.69 -1.61 -2.88
C MET A 14 18.24 -0.78 -4.08
N GLN A 15 18.20 -1.40 -5.25
CA GLN A 15 17.65 -0.80 -6.47
C GLN A 15 16.19 -1.18 -6.70
N ASP A 16 15.77 -2.37 -6.25
CA ASP A 16 14.41 -2.88 -6.38
C ASP A 16 13.84 -3.29 -5.01
N PRO A 17 12.83 -2.57 -4.49
CA PRO A 17 12.18 -2.87 -3.20
C PRO A 17 11.48 -4.24 -3.14
N SER A 18 11.14 -4.83 -4.28
CA SER A 18 10.47 -6.14 -4.31
C SER A 18 11.31 -7.26 -3.70
N THR A 19 12.64 -7.11 -3.77
CA THR A 19 13.63 -8.05 -3.20
C THR A 19 13.56 -8.18 -1.67
N LEU A 20 12.94 -7.21 -0.96
CA LEU A 20 12.70 -7.31 0.49
C LEU A 20 11.82 -8.51 0.86
N ARG A 21 11.02 -9.01 -0.09
CA ARG A 21 10.12 -10.15 0.13
C ARG A 21 10.83 -11.50 0.05
N ASP A 22 11.93 -11.60 -0.71
CA ASP A 22 12.58 -12.89 -1.03
C ASP A 22 13.10 -13.60 0.23
N ASN A 23 13.56 -12.83 1.21
CA ASN A 23 14.08 -13.34 2.49
C ASN A 23 13.19 -13.01 3.69
N PHE A 24 11.96 -12.54 3.46
CA PHE A 24 11.07 -12.15 4.53
C PHE A 24 10.59 -13.38 5.33
N ARG A 25 11.00 -13.47 6.60
CA ARG A 25 10.55 -14.50 7.53
C ARG A 25 9.67 -13.88 8.61
N PRO A 26 8.34 -14.11 8.59
CA PRO A 26 7.45 -13.53 9.59
C PRO A 26 7.78 -14.09 10.98
N THR A 27 7.93 -13.23 11.97
CA THR A 27 8.17 -13.65 13.37
C THR A 27 6.88 -14.08 14.07
N GLY A 28 5.73 -13.72 13.51
CA GLY A 28 4.42 -13.95 14.12
C GLY A 28 4.05 -12.94 15.22
N GLU A 29 4.97 -12.05 15.57
CA GLU A 29 4.80 -10.99 16.56
C GLU A 29 4.10 -9.76 15.97
N GLN A 30 3.61 -8.89 16.86
CA GLN A 30 3.12 -7.56 16.50
C GLN A 30 4.18 -6.54 16.87
N TYR A 31 4.66 -5.80 15.88
CA TYR A 31 5.55 -4.67 16.09
C TYR A 31 4.76 -3.37 15.97
N THR A 32 4.89 -2.49 16.96
CA THR A 32 4.33 -1.13 16.91
C THR A 32 5.30 -0.23 16.15
N LEU A 33 4.94 0.14 14.93
CA LEU A 33 5.73 1.04 14.09
C LEU A 33 5.49 2.52 14.42
N ALA A 34 4.25 2.85 14.79
CA ALA A 34 3.86 4.16 15.27
C ALA A 34 2.81 4.03 16.38
N ALA A 35 2.88 4.92 17.36
CA ALA A 35 1.95 5.00 18.47
C ALA A 35 1.33 6.39 18.55
N ARG A 36 0.03 6.45 18.80
CA ARG A 36 -0.67 7.70 19.06
C ARG A 36 -1.01 7.79 20.54
N LEU A 37 -0.65 8.90 21.17
CA LEU A 37 -1.04 9.24 22.53
C LEU A 37 -2.01 10.42 22.49
N ASN A 38 -3.11 10.30 23.21
CA ASN A 38 -4.11 11.35 23.35
C ASN A 38 -4.60 11.42 24.79
N GLY A 39 -4.78 12.63 25.30
CA GLY A 39 -5.33 12.88 26.62
C GLY A 39 -4.47 13.86 27.42
N LYS A 40 -4.79 14.03 28.69
CA LYS A 40 -3.91 14.77 29.59
C LYS A 40 -2.69 13.91 29.91
N VAL A 41 -1.50 14.51 29.84
CA VAL A 41 -0.23 13.84 30.14
C VAL A 41 0.34 14.40 31.44
N PRO A 42 0.79 13.52 32.37
CA PRO A 42 1.46 13.96 33.59
C PRO A 42 2.85 14.52 33.27
N SER A 43 3.32 15.41 34.13
CA SER A 43 4.65 15.97 34.03
C SER A 43 5.74 14.91 34.23
N ALA A 44 6.83 15.02 33.47
CA ALA A 44 8.05 14.24 33.71
C ALA A 44 8.84 14.73 34.94
N PHE A 45 8.45 15.88 35.52
CA PHE A 45 9.07 16.48 36.70
C PHE A 45 8.02 16.62 37.81
N PRO A 46 7.61 15.53 38.48
CA PRO A 46 6.53 15.57 39.47
C PRO A 46 6.85 16.44 40.68
N ASP A 47 8.13 16.57 41.03
CA ASP A 47 8.62 17.35 42.17
C ASP A 47 8.88 18.83 41.82
N GLY A 48 8.45 19.27 40.64
CA GLY A 48 8.66 20.64 40.17
C GLY A 48 9.99 20.85 39.44
N PRO A 49 10.32 22.11 39.11
CA PRO A 49 11.50 22.42 38.33
C PRO A 49 12.80 22.12 39.11
N PRO A 50 13.87 21.69 38.45
CA PRO A 50 15.14 21.41 39.11
C PRO A 50 15.73 22.64 39.81
N THR A 51 16.49 22.41 40.88
CA THR A 51 17.17 23.47 41.64
C THR A 51 18.07 24.31 40.73
N GLY A 52 17.90 25.64 40.75
CA GLY A 52 18.63 26.59 39.90
C GLY A 52 17.83 27.13 38.72
N THR A 53 16.54 26.78 38.60
CA THR A 53 15.67 27.34 37.56
C THR A 53 15.41 28.84 37.82
N PRO A 54 15.61 29.74 36.83
CA PRO A 54 15.37 31.17 36.98
C PRO A 54 13.94 31.49 37.44
N GLY A 55 13.78 32.50 38.32
CA GLY A 55 12.50 32.87 38.92
C GLY A 55 11.43 33.40 37.95
N ASP A 56 11.82 33.71 36.71
CA ASP A 56 10.91 34.16 35.64
C ASP A 56 10.31 32.99 34.83
N ALA A 57 10.59 31.74 35.22
CA ALA A 57 10.02 30.58 34.55
C ALA A 57 8.50 30.50 34.79
N PRO A 58 7.71 30.04 33.78
CA PRO A 58 6.28 29.79 33.96
C PRO A 58 6.01 28.86 35.15
N ALA A 59 4.86 29.05 35.81
CA ALA A 59 4.43 28.17 36.90
C ALA A 59 4.43 26.71 36.43
N HIS A 60 5.02 25.83 37.24
CA HIS A 60 5.13 24.42 36.92
C HIS A 60 3.75 23.77 36.75
N LEU A 61 3.58 23.01 35.67
CA LEU A 61 2.38 22.24 35.41
C LEU A 61 2.63 20.77 35.75
N GLY A 62 1.94 20.25 36.76
CA GLY A 62 1.98 18.82 37.11
C GLY A 62 1.30 17.91 36.08
N GLU A 63 0.44 18.48 35.24
CA GLU A 63 -0.19 17.84 34.08
C GLU A 63 -0.39 18.85 32.95
N SER A 64 -0.52 18.38 31.71
CA SER A 64 -0.82 19.24 30.57
C SER A 64 -2.13 20.03 30.77
N ALA A 65 -2.08 21.35 30.53
CA ALA A 65 -3.23 22.25 30.68
C ALA A 65 -4.43 21.86 29.78
N ALA A 66 -4.17 21.28 28.61
CA ALA A 66 -5.16 20.74 27.70
C ALA A 66 -4.74 19.33 27.23
N PRO A 67 -5.68 18.49 26.75
CA PRO A 67 -5.33 17.21 26.15
C PRO A 67 -4.34 17.38 25.00
N VAL A 68 -3.27 16.59 25.02
CA VAL A 68 -2.29 16.55 23.94
C VAL A 68 -2.67 15.49 22.92
N ASN A 69 -2.14 15.62 21.71
CA ASN A 69 -2.27 14.64 20.64
C ASN A 69 -0.87 14.43 20.04
N ILE A 70 -0.25 13.29 20.33
CA ILE A 70 1.14 13.01 20.01
C ILE A 70 1.18 11.78 19.11
N LEU A 71 1.92 11.86 18.01
CA LEU A 71 2.27 10.71 17.17
C LEU A 71 3.76 10.42 17.34
N VAL A 72 4.08 9.22 17.82
CA VAL A 72 5.44 8.73 17.99
C VAL A 72 5.71 7.70 16.91
N VAL A 73 6.76 7.92 16.11
CA VAL A 73 7.21 6.98 15.07
C VAL A 73 8.63 6.57 15.41
N GLY A 74 8.89 5.26 15.43
CA GLY A 74 10.16 4.70 15.92
C GLY A 74 11.34 4.84 14.98
N ASP A 75 11.14 5.34 13.77
CA ASP A 75 12.15 5.46 12.73
C ASP A 75 12.05 6.85 12.08
N THR A 76 13.14 7.62 12.07
CA THR A 76 13.19 8.95 11.43
C THR A 76 13.45 8.85 9.93
N ASP A 77 13.96 7.72 9.45
CA ASP A 77 14.32 7.53 8.06
C ASP A 77 13.10 7.60 7.14
N LEU A 78 11.87 7.39 7.65
CA LEU A 78 10.64 7.56 6.87
C LEU A 78 10.51 8.91 6.17
N LEU A 79 11.18 9.95 6.70
CA LEU A 79 11.13 11.32 6.19
C LEU A 79 12.14 11.57 5.06
N SER A 80 13.04 10.63 4.81
CA SER A 80 14.08 10.77 3.80
C SER A 80 13.53 10.44 2.41
N ASP A 81 13.62 11.36 1.45
CA ASP A 81 13.17 11.21 0.05
C ASP A 81 13.52 9.86 -0.57
N ARG A 82 14.73 9.35 -0.28
CA ARG A 82 15.25 8.06 -0.75
C ARG A 82 14.38 6.86 -0.39
N LEU A 83 13.52 6.97 0.62
CA LEU A 83 12.68 5.90 1.15
C LEU A 83 11.23 5.95 0.67
N TRP A 84 10.88 6.90 -0.22
CA TRP A 84 9.53 6.99 -0.77
C TRP A 84 9.45 7.51 -2.20
N VAL A 85 10.47 8.18 -2.72
CA VAL A 85 10.51 8.67 -4.09
C VAL A 85 11.81 8.24 -4.76
N GLN A 86 11.70 7.54 -5.90
CA GLN A 86 12.84 7.24 -6.75
C GLN A 86 12.93 8.31 -7.83
N THR A 87 14.04 9.05 -7.87
CA THR A 87 14.31 10.06 -8.90
C THR A 87 15.16 9.45 -10.00
N GLN A 88 14.67 9.41 -11.24
CA GLN A 88 15.43 8.99 -12.41
C GLN A 88 15.61 10.18 -13.36
N ASN A 89 16.84 10.40 -13.85
CA ASN A 89 17.10 11.42 -14.86
C ASN A 89 16.84 10.83 -16.24
N PHE A 90 15.83 11.36 -16.95
CA PHE A 90 15.47 10.95 -18.29
C PHE A 90 15.54 12.17 -19.21
N PHE A 91 16.52 12.19 -20.12
CA PHE A 91 16.75 13.30 -21.05
C PHE A 91 16.83 14.70 -20.40
N GLY A 92 17.45 14.80 -19.22
CA GLY A 92 17.59 16.07 -18.49
C GLY A 92 16.35 16.50 -17.71
N GLN A 93 15.27 15.69 -17.74
CA GLN A 93 14.10 15.85 -16.88
C GLN A 93 14.16 14.84 -15.72
N LEU A 94 13.98 15.35 -14.51
CA LEU A 94 13.87 14.53 -13.31
C LEU A 94 12.46 13.92 -13.25
N LEU A 95 12.36 12.61 -13.47
CA LEU A 95 11.14 11.85 -13.26
C LEU A 95 11.12 11.34 -11.82
N MET A 96 10.10 11.74 -11.06
CA MET A 96 9.87 11.30 -9.69
C MET A 96 8.84 10.18 -9.70
N ASN A 97 9.24 8.98 -9.30
CA ASN A 97 8.34 7.83 -9.16
C ASN A 97 8.17 7.48 -7.67
N PRO A 98 7.01 7.76 -7.05
CA PRO A 98 6.76 7.36 -5.68
C PRO A 98 6.61 5.85 -5.59
N PHE A 99 7.44 5.20 -4.77
CA PHE A 99 7.42 3.75 -4.58
C PHE A 99 6.93 3.33 -3.19
N ALA A 100 6.87 4.27 -2.23
CA ALA A 100 6.31 4.04 -0.91
C ALA A 100 5.38 5.18 -0.48
N ASN A 101 4.33 4.84 0.25
CA ASN A 101 3.33 5.80 0.74
C ASN A 101 3.76 6.50 2.05
N ASN A 102 5.06 6.65 2.33
CA ASN A 102 5.54 7.31 3.56
C ASN A 102 5.17 8.79 3.57
N GLY A 103 5.20 9.44 2.41
CA GLY A 103 4.72 10.81 2.22
C GLY A 103 3.27 11.02 2.59
N ASP A 104 2.41 10.18 2.02
CA ASP A 104 0.99 10.19 2.31
C ASP A 104 0.77 10.00 3.81
N PHE A 105 1.51 9.09 4.45
CA PHE A 105 1.43 8.90 5.90
C PHE A 105 1.77 10.17 6.68
N VAL A 106 2.88 10.84 6.35
CA VAL A 106 3.32 12.07 7.04
C VAL A 106 2.31 13.20 6.83
N MET A 107 1.86 13.43 5.60
CA MET A 107 0.88 14.48 5.30
C MET A 107 -0.46 14.22 5.99
N ASN A 108 -0.96 12.98 5.94
CA ASN A 108 -2.18 12.61 6.65
C ASN A 108 -2.03 12.70 8.17
N ALA A 109 -0.85 12.39 8.72
CA ALA A 109 -0.56 12.54 10.13
C ALA A 109 -0.57 14.02 10.54
N LEU A 110 0.07 14.89 9.76
CA LEU A 110 0.07 16.33 9.98
C LEU A 110 -1.35 16.90 9.92
N ASP A 111 -2.13 16.56 8.88
CA ASP A 111 -3.53 16.97 8.76
C ASP A 111 -4.37 16.46 9.95
N ASN A 112 -4.09 15.25 10.43
CA ASN A 112 -4.78 14.69 11.60
C ASN A 112 -4.42 15.41 12.91
N LEU A 113 -3.20 15.94 13.02
CA LEU A 113 -2.72 16.67 14.19
C LEU A 113 -3.17 18.14 14.16
N LEU A 114 -3.25 18.75 12.97
CA LEU A 114 -3.69 20.14 12.75
C LEU A 114 -5.21 20.32 12.78
N GLY A 115 -5.98 19.24 12.65
CA GLY A 115 -7.44 19.27 12.81
C GLY A 115 -7.86 19.75 14.21
N SER A 116 -9.02 20.42 14.31
CA SER A 116 -9.50 20.92 15.62
C SER A 116 -9.73 19.77 16.61
N SER A 117 -9.27 19.95 17.85
CA SER A 117 -9.35 18.98 18.96
C SER A 117 -10.76 18.43 19.19
N ASP A 118 -11.79 19.24 18.95
CA ASP A 118 -13.20 18.87 19.13
C ASP A 118 -13.72 17.84 18.10
N LEU A 119 -13.11 17.79 16.90
CA LEU A 119 -13.44 16.82 15.85
C LEU A 119 -12.54 15.57 15.88
N ILE A 120 -11.40 15.64 16.57
CA ILE A 120 -10.43 14.54 16.70
C ILE A 120 -10.97 13.43 17.62
N GLY A 121 -11.60 13.79 18.74
CA GLY A 121 -12.14 12.82 19.71
C GLY A 121 -13.30 11.97 19.16
N ILE A 122 -14.07 12.52 18.22
CA ILE A 122 -15.18 11.82 17.54
C ILE A 122 -14.63 10.88 16.45
N ARG A 123 -13.57 11.29 15.73
CA ARG A 123 -12.96 10.48 14.67
C ARG A 123 -12.13 9.31 15.21
N ALA A 124 -11.48 9.46 16.38
CA ALA A 124 -10.66 8.41 16.99
C ALA A 124 -11.47 7.19 17.48
N ARG A 125 -12.76 7.38 17.83
CA ARG A 125 -13.67 6.29 18.21
C ARG A 125 -14.32 5.57 17.01
N ALA A 126 -14.17 6.10 15.79
CA ALA A 126 -14.92 5.66 14.61
C ALA A 126 -14.14 4.76 13.65
N THR A 127 -12.81 4.65 13.74
CA THR A 127 -12.02 3.82 12.84
C THR A 127 -11.43 2.61 13.55
N PHE A 128 -12.30 1.74 14.06
CA PHE A 128 -11.97 0.32 14.04
C PHE A 128 -12.03 -0.11 12.58
N SER A 129 -10.95 0.11 11.83
CA SER A 129 -10.76 -0.50 10.53
C SER A 129 -10.87 -2.00 10.74
N ARG A 130 -12.01 -2.60 10.36
CA ARG A 130 -12.07 -4.03 10.09
C ARG A 130 -11.67 -4.15 8.62
N PRO A 131 -10.37 -4.21 8.30
CA PRO A 131 -9.98 -4.50 6.94
C PRO A 131 -10.68 -5.79 6.54
N PHE A 132 -11.20 -5.84 5.32
CA PHE A 132 -11.78 -7.06 4.78
C PHE A 132 -10.65 -8.07 4.59
N THR A 133 -10.35 -8.85 5.63
CA THR A 133 -9.23 -9.81 5.67
C THR A 133 -9.32 -10.79 4.51
N ARG A 134 -10.53 -11.23 4.16
CA ARG A 134 -10.79 -12.04 2.96
C ARG A 134 -10.38 -11.37 1.65
N VAL A 135 -10.63 -10.06 1.49
CA VAL A 135 -10.21 -9.31 0.29
C VAL A 135 -8.69 -9.17 0.25
N GLN A 136 -8.05 -8.93 1.40
CA GLN A 136 -6.59 -8.86 1.49
C GLN A 136 -5.94 -10.21 1.19
N GLU A 137 -6.46 -11.31 1.73
CA GLU A 137 -6.03 -12.67 1.43
C GLU A 137 -6.16 -12.98 -0.07
N LEU A 138 -7.26 -12.57 -0.69
CA LEU A 138 -7.51 -12.85 -2.11
C LEU A 138 -6.63 -12.01 -3.03
N ARG A 139 -6.43 -10.72 -2.69
CA ARG A 139 -5.44 -9.85 -3.38
C ARG A 139 -4.04 -10.40 -3.27
N ARG A 140 -3.67 -10.94 -2.10
CA ARG A 140 -2.37 -11.57 -1.87
C ARG A 140 -2.21 -12.84 -2.69
N ALA A 141 -3.19 -13.74 -2.66
CA ALA A 141 -3.16 -14.98 -3.42
C ALA A 141 -3.10 -14.73 -4.94
N ALA A 142 -3.76 -13.66 -5.41
CA ALA A 142 -3.61 -13.18 -6.78
C ALA A 142 -2.17 -12.71 -7.03
N ALA A 143 -1.66 -11.77 -6.22
CA ALA A 143 -0.30 -11.24 -6.37
C ALA A 143 0.77 -12.35 -6.42
N ASP A 144 0.69 -13.34 -5.53
CA ASP A 144 1.66 -14.44 -5.45
C ASP A 144 1.63 -15.33 -6.72
N ARG A 145 0.46 -15.56 -7.34
CA ARG A 145 0.35 -16.33 -8.60
C ARG A 145 0.87 -15.58 -9.82
N PHE A 146 0.67 -14.27 -9.84
CA PHE A 146 1.06 -13.43 -10.96
C PHE A 146 2.56 -13.09 -10.95
N GLN A 147 3.14 -12.90 -9.77
CA GLN A 147 4.55 -12.57 -9.60
C GLN A 147 5.47 -13.62 -10.25
N ALA A 148 5.27 -14.91 -9.97
CA ALA A 148 6.09 -15.97 -10.56
C ALA A 148 6.01 -16.02 -12.10
N SER A 149 4.83 -15.71 -12.66
CA SER A 149 4.64 -15.66 -14.11
C SER A 149 5.31 -14.42 -14.72
N GLU A 150 5.21 -13.27 -14.05
CA GLU A 150 5.83 -12.01 -14.48
C GLU A 150 7.36 -12.10 -14.44
N GLU A 151 7.93 -12.62 -13.36
CA GLU A 151 9.38 -12.82 -13.21
C GLU A 151 9.92 -13.75 -14.30
N ARG A 152 9.25 -14.89 -14.52
CA ARG A 152 9.62 -15.82 -15.59
C ARG A 152 9.63 -15.15 -16.96
N LEU A 153 8.61 -14.34 -17.26
CA LEU A 153 8.50 -13.64 -18.55
C LEU A 153 9.54 -12.52 -18.67
N LYS A 154 9.83 -11.77 -17.61
CA LYS A 154 10.90 -10.76 -17.59
C LYS A 154 12.26 -11.39 -17.83
N GLN A 155 12.54 -12.53 -17.21
CA GLN A 155 13.80 -13.23 -17.39
C GLN A 155 13.95 -13.78 -18.80
N GLN A 156 12.90 -14.40 -19.35
CA GLN A 156 12.89 -14.83 -20.75
C GLN A 156 13.07 -13.65 -21.73
N LEU A 157 12.49 -12.49 -21.42
CA LEU A 157 12.66 -11.27 -22.20
C LEU A 157 14.12 -10.82 -22.19
N GLN A 158 14.73 -10.77 -21.00
CA GLN A 158 16.13 -10.40 -20.81
C GLN A 158 17.07 -11.35 -21.56
N ASP A 159 16.89 -12.66 -21.41
CA ASP A 159 17.69 -13.67 -22.12
C ASP A 159 17.58 -13.52 -23.64
N THR A 160 16.36 -13.23 -24.14
CA THR A 160 16.10 -13.01 -25.58
C THR A 160 16.77 -11.73 -26.08
N GLU A 161 16.72 -10.65 -25.30
CA GLU A 161 17.37 -9.38 -25.63
C GLU A 161 18.89 -9.50 -25.61
N GLN A 162 19.46 -10.26 -24.67
CA GLN A 162 20.89 -10.54 -24.59
C GLN A 162 21.38 -11.33 -25.81
N LYS A 163 20.70 -12.41 -26.20
CA LYS A 163 21.03 -13.18 -27.41
C LYS A 163 20.96 -12.32 -28.68
N LEU A 164 19.94 -11.46 -28.79
CA LEU A 164 19.84 -10.52 -29.91
C LEU A 164 21.00 -9.52 -29.93
N SER A 165 21.44 -9.04 -28.76
CA SER A 165 22.58 -8.13 -28.63
C SER A 165 23.89 -8.81 -29.01
N GLU A 166 24.11 -10.07 -28.61
CA GLU A 166 25.31 -10.84 -28.94
C GLU A 166 25.44 -11.07 -30.46
N ILE A 167 24.35 -11.45 -31.12
CA ILE A 167 24.32 -11.63 -32.59
C ILE A 167 24.53 -10.28 -33.31
N GLN A 168 24.08 -9.17 -32.73
CA GLN A 168 24.29 -7.83 -33.28
C GLN A 168 25.70 -7.30 -33.06
N ALA A 169 26.31 -7.57 -31.89
CA ALA A 169 27.68 -7.17 -31.57
C ALA A 169 28.71 -7.90 -32.44
N GLY A 170 28.47 -9.17 -32.77
CA GLY A 170 29.26 -9.93 -33.73
C GLY A 170 29.28 -9.35 -35.16
N ARG A 171 28.42 -8.37 -35.48
CA ARG A 171 28.48 -7.62 -36.76
C ARG A 171 29.59 -6.57 -36.81
N ALA A 172 30.06 -6.08 -35.66
CA ALA A 172 30.97 -4.95 -35.60
C ALA A 172 32.45 -5.32 -35.84
N ASP A 173 32.80 -6.61 -35.75
CA ASP A 173 34.18 -7.08 -35.62
C ASP A 173 34.83 -7.61 -36.93
N GLY A 174 34.24 -7.38 -38.11
CA GLY A 174 35.03 -7.52 -39.35
C GLY A 174 34.32 -7.92 -40.64
N ASP A 175 33.04 -8.29 -40.62
CA ASP A 175 32.32 -8.67 -41.86
C ASP A 175 30.93 -8.03 -41.91
N ALA A 176 30.91 -6.70 -42.06
CA ALA A 176 29.72 -5.87 -41.97
C ALA A 176 28.69 -6.09 -43.11
N ALA A 177 28.97 -6.97 -44.08
CA ALA A 177 28.24 -7.00 -45.35
C ALA A 177 27.28 -8.18 -45.57
N LEU A 178 27.44 -9.35 -44.93
CA LEU A 178 26.59 -10.50 -45.23
C LEU A 178 26.28 -11.33 -43.98
N LEU A 179 25.11 -11.08 -43.36
CA LEU A 179 24.53 -12.08 -42.46
C LEU A 179 24.30 -13.36 -43.25
N SER A 180 24.65 -14.51 -42.68
CA SER A 180 24.20 -15.77 -43.27
C SER A 180 22.66 -15.80 -43.27
N PRO A 181 22.01 -16.42 -44.26
CA PRO A 181 20.56 -16.62 -44.27
C PRO A 181 20.06 -17.28 -42.97
N GLU A 182 20.87 -18.15 -42.37
CA GLU A 182 20.59 -18.81 -41.09
C GLU A 182 20.58 -17.83 -39.92
N GLN A 183 21.54 -16.88 -39.87
CA GLN A 183 21.57 -15.83 -38.83
C GLN A 183 20.39 -14.86 -38.96
N GLN A 184 19.98 -14.51 -40.19
CA GLN A 184 18.79 -13.69 -40.41
C GLN A 184 17.52 -14.38 -39.89
N ALA A 185 17.35 -15.67 -40.19
CA ALA A 185 16.22 -16.45 -39.70
C ALA A 185 16.18 -16.53 -38.17
N GLU A 186 17.33 -16.72 -37.51
CA GLU A 186 17.40 -16.78 -36.04
C GLU A 186 17.08 -15.41 -35.39
N ILE A 187 17.54 -14.31 -35.99
CA ILE A 187 17.19 -12.95 -35.53
C ILE A 187 15.69 -12.69 -35.63
N GLU A 188 15.06 -13.08 -36.75
CA GLU A 188 13.61 -12.95 -36.91
C GLU A 188 12.85 -13.79 -35.89
N ARG A 189 13.29 -15.02 -35.64
CA ARG A 189 12.74 -15.88 -34.59
C ARG A 189 12.81 -15.23 -33.21
N PHE A 190 13.97 -14.70 -32.81
CA PHE A 190 14.10 -14.01 -31.52
C PHE A 190 13.31 -12.69 -31.44
N ARG A 191 13.20 -11.95 -32.54
CA ARG A 191 12.34 -10.75 -32.61
C ARG A 191 10.88 -11.10 -32.39
N ASN A 192 10.40 -12.18 -33.01
CA ASN A 192 9.04 -12.68 -32.83
C ASN A 192 8.82 -13.17 -31.39
N GLN A 193 9.77 -13.92 -30.84
CA GLN A 193 9.72 -14.38 -29.45
C GLN A 193 9.65 -13.20 -28.47
N ARG A 194 10.43 -12.13 -28.70
CA ARG A 194 10.38 -10.91 -27.88
C ARG A 194 9.02 -10.22 -27.92
N VAL A 195 8.39 -10.15 -29.09
CA VAL A 195 7.05 -9.57 -29.24
C VAL A 195 6.01 -10.41 -28.48
N GLU A 196 6.10 -11.73 -28.58
CA GLU A 196 5.19 -12.64 -27.88
C GLU A 196 5.34 -12.53 -26.36
N ILE A 197 6.57 -12.58 -25.84
CA ILE A 197 6.83 -12.41 -24.40
C ILE A 197 6.29 -11.06 -23.89
N ARG A 198 6.48 -9.96 -24.65
CA ARG A 198 5.91 -8.64 -24.28
C ARG A 198 4.38 -8.61 -24.33
N ARG A 199 3.76 -9.43 -25.18
CA ARG A 199 2.30 -9.58 -25.25
C ARG A 199 1.79 -10.36 -24.05
N GLU A 200 2.45 -11.47 -23.71
CA GLU A 200 2.16 -12.28 -22.53
C GLU A 200 2.30 -11.45 -21.24
N LEU A 201 3.38 -10.68 -21.10
CA LEU A 201 3.60 -9.79 -19.95
C LEU A 201 2.44 -8.79 -19.78
N ARG A 202 2.03 -8.13 -20.88
CA ARG A 202 0.88 -7.22 -20.89
C ARG A 202 -0.44 -7.93 -20.58
N GLN A 203 -0.56 -9.21 -20.93
CA GLN A 203 -1.76 -10.00 -20.64
C GLN A 203 -1.81 -10.41 -19.16
N VAL A 204 -0.68 -10.81 -18.58
CA VAL A 204 -0.52 -11.10 -17.15
C VAL A 204 -0.89 -9.87 -16.32
N GLN A 205 -0.34 -8.69 -16.68
CA GLN A 205 -0.66 -7.42 -16.01
C GLN A 205 -2.15 -7.05 -16.12
N ARG A 206 -2.76 -7.17 -17.30
CA ARG A 206 -4.20 -6.89 -17.48
C ARG A 206 -5.11 -7.86 -16.73
N ASN A 207 -4.70 -9.11 -16.56
CA ASN A 207 -5.47 -10.09 -15.81
C ASN A 207 -5.44 -9.80 -14.29
N LEU A 208 -4.32 -9.27 -13.77
CA LEU A 208 -4.21 -8.81 -12.38
C LEU A 208 -5.29 -7.77 -12.05
N ASP A 209 -5.46 -6.76 -12.91
CA ASP A 209 -6.42 -5.68 -12.68
C ASP A 209 -7.87 -6.20 -12.72
N ARG A 210 -8.21 -7.05 -13.70
CA ARG A 210 -9.58 -7.57 -13.87
C ARG A 210 -10.06 -8.42 -12.70
N ASP A 211 -9.22 -9.29 -12.16
CA ASP A 211 -9.61 -10.17 -11.06
C ASP A 211 -9.84 -9.37 -9.77
N ILE A 212 -9.04 -8.32 -9.54
CA ILE A 212 -9.20 -7.38 -8.43
C ILE A 212 -10.48 -6.56 -8.59
N GLU A 213 -10.74 -6.03 -9.79
CA GLU A 213 -11.94 -5.28 -10.10
C GLU A 213 -13.21 -6.11 -9.95
N ARG A 214 -13.22 -7.36 -10.42
CA ARG A 214 -14.38 -8.25 -10.34
C ARG A 214 -14.77 -8.55 -8.89
N LEU A 215 -13.78 -8.83 -8.04
CA LEU A 215 -14.00 -9.05 -6.62
C LEU A 215 -14.56 -7.78 -5.94
N GLY A 216 -13.96 -6.63 -6.24
CA GLY A 216 -14.41 -5.34 -5.72
C GLY A 216 -15.84 -4.99 -6.15
N ASN A 217 -16.18 -5.25 -7.41
CA ASN A 217 -17.49 -4.98 -7.97
C ASN A 217 -18.57 -5.88 -7.36
N TRP A 218 -18.29 -7.18 -7.16
CA TRP A 218 -19.25 -8.08 -6.51
C TRP A 218 -19.55 -7.67 -5.06
N LEU A 219 -18.52 -7.25 -4.32
CA LEU A 219 -18.68 -6.75 -2.96
C LEU A 219 -19.51 -5.45 -2.92
N LYS A 220 -19.31 -4.55 -3.88
CA LYS A 220 -20.12 -3.33 -4.05
C LYS A 220 -21.57 -3.66 -4.37
N VAL A 221 -21.84 -4.62 -5.27
CA VAL A 221 -23.22 -5.02 -5.63
C VAL A 221 -23.98 -5.53 -4.42
N ILE A 222 -23.36 -6.34 -3.57
CA ILE A 222 -24.01 -6.85 -2.35
C ILE A 222 -24.29 -5.70 -1.37
N ASN A 223 -23.29 -4.87 -1.06
CA ASN A 223 -23.48 -3.83 -0.05
C ASN A 223 -24.38 -2.68 -0.51
N ILE A 224 -24.31 -2.29 -1.79
CA ILE A 224 -25.10 -1.17 -2.34
C ILE A 224 -26.49 -1.63 -2.79
N GLY A 225 -26.62 -2.85 -3.32
CA GLY A 225 -27.90 -3.36 -3.83
C GLY A 225 -28.67 -4.18 -2.79
N LEU A 226 -28.05 -5.24 -2.25
CA LEU A 226 -28.74 -6.23 -1.42
C LEU A 226 -29.16 -5.65 -0.07
N VAL A 227 -28.28 -4.88 0.61
CA VAL A 227 -28.56 -4.37 1.96
C VAL A 227 -29.72 -3.37 1.96
N PRO A 228 -29.76 -2.32 1.10
CA PRO A 228 -30.91 -1.42 1.03
C PRO A 228 -32.20 -2.13 0.60
N LEU A 229 -32.12 -3.11 -0.29
CA LEU A 229 -33.27 -3.92 -0.71
C LEU A 229 -33.86 -4.70 0.47
N LEU A 230 -33.04 -5.38 1.26
CA LEU A 230 -33.48 -6.14 2.43
C LEU A 230 -34.13 -5.24 3.48
N ILE A 231 -33.54 -4.07 3.75
CA ILE A 231 -34.12 -3.08 4.67
C ILE A 231 -35.49 -2.60 4.16
N SER A 232 -35.61 -2.36 2.86
CA SER A 232 -36.86 -1.93 2.23
C SER A 232 -37.95 -2.99 2.35
N LEU A 233 -37.61 -4.25 2.07
CA LEU A 233 -38.53 -5.38 2.19
C LEU A 233 -38.98 -5.60 3.64
N ILE A 234 -38.08 -5.52 4.61
CA ILE A 234 -38.40 -5.63 6.04
C ILE A 234 -39.35 -4.50 6.46
N SER A 235 -39.05 -3.26 6.04
CA SER A 235 -39.87 -2.09 6.36
C SER A 235 -41.29 -2.21 5.82
N ILE A 236 -41.44 -2.67 4.57
CA ILE A 236 -42.74 -2.95 3.95
C ILE A 236 -43.46 -4.08 4.69
N GLY A 237 -42.75 -5.16 5.04
CA GLY A 237 -43.32 -6.29 5.80
C GLY A 237 -43.88 -5.87 7.15
N VAL A 238 -43.14 -5.06 7.91
CA VAL A 238 -43.59 -4.52 9.21
C VAL A 238 -44.83 -3.62 9.02
N LEU A 239 -44.86 -2.78 7.98
CA LEU A 239 -46.00 -1.92 7.69
C LEU A 239 -47.27 -2.74 7.42
N LEU A 240 -47.16 -3.81 6.63
CA LEU A 240 -48.29 -4.69 6.30
C LEU A 240 -48.81 -5.45 7.53
N LEU A 241 -47.91 -5.92 8.40
CA LEU A 241 -48.28 -6.60 9.66
C LEU A 241 -48.99 -5.65 10.63
N ARG A 242 -48.52 -4.41 10.76
CA ARG A 242 -49.16 -3.40 11.61
C ARG A 242 -50.57 -3.05 11.12
N ARG A 243 -50.77 -2.93 9.80
CA ARG A 243 -52.10 -2.69 9.22
C ARG A 243 -53.08 -3.82 9.48
N ARG A 244 -52.62 -5.07 9.51
CA ARG A 244 -53.45 -6.24 9.84
C ARG A 244 -53.88 -6.28 11.31
N HIS A 245 -53.03 -5.85 12.23
CA HIS A 245 -53.37 -5.79 13.66
C HIS A 245 -54.24 -4.57 14.03
N ALA A 246 -54.09 -3.44 13.35
CA ALA A 246 -54.91 -2.24 13.60
C ALA A 246 -56.37 -2.38 13.11
N GLY A 247 -56.66 -3.31 12.20
CA GLY A 247 -58.02 -3.58 11.70
C GLY A 247 -58.90 -4.44 12.62
N GLY A 248 -58.39 -4.91 13.76
CA GLY A 248 -59.11 -5.80 14.69
C GLY A 248 -59.77 -5.11 15.90
N GLY A 249 -59.68 -3.78 16.02
CA GLY A 249 -60.05 -3.04 17.24
C GLY A 249 -61.20 -2.05 17.09
N HIS A 250 -62.22 -2.32 16.26
CA HIS A 250 -63.40 -1.46 16.19
C HIS A 250 -64.70 -2.23 15.97
N ARG A 251 -65.09 -3.05 16.96
CA ARG A 251 -66.48 -3.49 17.16
C ARG A 251 -66.74 -3.83 18.63
N SER A 252 -67.23 -2.83 19.37
CA SER A 252 -68.25 -2.90 20.42
C SER A 252 -68.23 -1.60 21.22
#